data_AF-A0A0G4LBY6-F1
#
_entry.id   AF-A0A0G4LBY6-F1
#
_cell.length_a   1.000
_cell.length_b   1.000
_cell.length_c   1.000
_cell.angle_alpha   90.00
_cell.angle_beta   90.00
_cell.angle_gamma   90.00
#
_symmetry.space_group_name_H-M   'P 1'
#
loop_
_entity.id
_entity.type
_entity.pdbx_description
1 polymer ?
#
loop_
_entity_poly.entity_id
_entity_poly.type
_entity_poly.pdbx_seq_one_letter_code
_entity_poly.pdbx_strand_id
1 'polypeptide(L)'
;MLSILANMTPFSDFNQSPRNMYQCQMGKQTMGTPATALAHRTDNKLYRIQTGQTPVVRSPLHNEYGFDNFPNGMNSVVAVISYTGYDMDDAMILNKSSHERGFGHGTIYKVKKVSLKDDSRSRTAKQVTKLFGFAPNGFVKGEYRSMLDEDGL
;
A
#
# COMPACT_ATOMS: atom_id res chain seq x y z
N MET A 1 9.27 5.52 -29.95
CA MET A 1 8.50 6.19 -28.89
C MET A 1 8.30 5.19 -27.76
N LEU A 2 8.81 5.48 -26.55
CA LEU A 2 8.64 4.61 -25.37
C LEU A 2 7.37 5.01 -24.59
N SER A 3 6.83 4.08 -23.80
CA SER A 3 5.70 4.37 -22.90
C SER A 3 6.13 5.26 -21.73
N ILE A 4 5.17 5.83 -20.99
CA ILE A 4 5.47 6.66 -19.81
C ILE A 4 6.37 5.91 -18.82
N LEU A 5 6.02 4.68 -18.45
CA LEU A 5 6.83 3.87 -17.51
C LEU A 5 8.18 3.48 -18.10
N ALA A 6 8.24 3.14 -19.39
CA ALA A 6 9.51 2.77 -20.03
C ALA A 6 10.50 3.95 -20.02
N ASN A 7 10.02 5.18 -20.22
CA ASN A 7 10.82 6.40 -20.12
C ASN A 7 11.30 6.74 -18.69
N MET A 8 10.71 6.13 -17.64
CA MET A 8 11.16 6.31 -16.26
C MET A 8 12.32 5.38 -15.89
N THR A 9 12.69 4.43 -16.75
CA THR A 9 13.83 3.55 -16.50
C THR A 9 15.13 4.29 -16.84
N PRO A 10 15.98 4.62 -15.86
CA PRO A 10 17.23 5.33 -16.13
C PRO A 10 18.16 4.45 -16.98
N PHE A 11 18.84 5.04 -17.96
CA PHE A 11 19.82 4.35 -18.83
C PHE A 11 19.27 3.06 -19.48
N SER A 12 18.00 3.07 -19.89
CA SER A 12 17.32 1.89 -20.44
C SER A 12 17.99 1.29 -21.69
N ASP A 13 18.76 2.09 -22.42
CA ASP A 13 19.57 1.73 -23.59
C ASP A 13 20.81 0.88 -23.25
N PHE A 14 21.24 0.87 -21.99
CA PHE A 14 22.35 0.02 -21.50
C PHE A 14 21.85 -1.34 -20.98
N ASN A 15 20.54 -1.54 -20.93
CA ASN A 15 19.93 -2.77 -20.43
C ASN A 15 19.51 -3.69 -21.57
N GLN A 16 19.58 -5.00 -21.33
CA GLN A 16 18.96 -5.97 -22.22
C GLN A 16 17.43 -5.76 -22.24
N SER A 17 16.82 -5.80 -23.43
CA SER A 17 15.38 -5.53 -23.62
C SER A 17 14.42 -6.23 -22.62
N PRO A 18 14.61 -7.53 -22.28
CA PRO A 18 13.75 -8.20 -21.28
C PRO A 18 13.77 -7.57 -19.90
N ARG A 19 14.88 -6.94 -19.48
CA ARG A 19 15.01 -6.27 -18.18
C ARG A 19 14.17 -4.99 -18.12
N ASN A 20 14.13 -4.23 -19.21
CA ASN A 20 13.30 -3.03 -19.31
C ASN A 20 11.80 -3.38 -19.26
N MET A 21 11.40 -4.47 -19.94
CA MET A 21 10.03 -4.98 -19.85
C MET A 21 9.68 -5.41 -18.44
N TYR A 22 10.57 -6.14 -17.76
CA TYR A 22 10.37 -6.58 -16.39
C TYR A 22 10.21 -5.39 -15.43
N GLN A 23 11.06 -4.36 -15.56
CA GLN A 23 10.95 -3.14 -14.74
C GLN A 23 9.60 -2.43 -14.90
N CYS A 24 9.09 -2.35 -16.13
CA CYS A 24 7.77 -1.77 -16.37
C CYS A 24 6.64 -2.58 -15.71
N GLN A 25 6.80 -3.89 -15.59
CA GLN A 25 5.85 -4.75 -14.88
C GLN A 25 5.96 -4.55 -13.37
N MET A 26 7.18 -4.58 -12.82
CA MET A 26 7.43 -4.44 -11.38
C MET A 26 7.03 -3.07 -10.85
N GLY A 27 7.32 -2.00 -11.60
CA GLY A 27 6.97 -0.64 -11.18
C GLY A 27 5.47 -0.41 -10.95
N LYS A 28 4.59 -1.21 -11.57
CA LYS A 28 3.13 -1.18 -11.35
C LYS A 28 2.68 -1.96 -10.10
N GLN A 29 3.55 -2.79 -9.55
CA GLN A 29 3.27 -3.65 -8.40
C GLN A 29 3.91 -3.13 -7.10
N THR A 30 4.83 -2.16 -7.21
CA THR A 30 5.48 -1.54 -6.05
C THR A 30 4.47 -0.92 -5.10
N MET A 31 4.76 -1.03 -3.80
CA MET A 31 4.07 -0.26 -2.78
C MET A 31 4.54 1.21 -2.85
N GLY A 32 3.80 2.02 -3.59
CA GLY A 32 4.04 3.45 -3.74
C GLY A 32 3.09 4.31 -2.90
N THR A 33 2.79 5.49 -3.42
CA THR A 33 1.81 6.42 -2.85
C THR A 33 0.53 6.36 -3.67
N PRO A 34 -0.55 5.70 -3.19
CA PRO A 34 -1.73 5.45 -4.02
C PRO A 34 -2.61 6.69 -4.21
N ALA A 35 -2.69 7.56 -3.21
CA ALA A 35 -3.41 8.82 -3.26
C ALA A 35 -2.93 9.73 -2.12
N THR A 36 -3.16 11.05 -2.24
CA THR A 36 -2.94 12.03 -1.17
C THR A 36 -4.16 12.18 -0.27
N ALA A 37 -5.37 12.11 -0.83
CA ALA A 37 -6.64 12.24 -0.11
C ALA A 37 -7.11 10.91 0.56
N LEU A 38 -6.20 10.17 1.20
CA LEU A 38 -6.51 8.83 1.76
C LEU A 38 -7.60 8.86 2.84
N ALA A 39 -7.69 9.92 3.63
CA ALA A 39 -8.68 10.06 4.69
C ALA A 39 -10.13 10.08 4.19
N HIS A 40 -10.35 10.42 2.92
CA HIS A 40 -11.69 10.51 2.30
C HIS A 40 -11.98 9.35 1.35
N ARG A 41 -11.16 8.29 1.37
CA ARG A 41 -11.30 7.14 0.48
C ARG A 41 -11.63 5.87 1.24
N THR A 42 -12.49 5.05 0.66
CA THR A 42 -12.94 3.77 1.23
C THR A 42 -12.65 2.61 0.29
N ASP A 43 -11.45 2.59 -0.31
CA ASP A 43 -11.02 1.51 -1.21
C ASP A 43 -10.86 0.19 -0.42
N ASN A 44 -11.12 -0.94 -1.07
CA ASN A 44 -11.08 -2.27 -0.42
C ASN A 44 -9.72 -2.58 0.20
N LYS A 45 -8.64 -2.28 -0.52
CA LYS A 45 -7.27 -2.43 -0.04
C LYS A 45 -6.36 -1.39 -0.68
N LEU A 46 -5.54 -0.72 0.12
CA LEU A 46 -4.50 0.20 -0.36
C LEU A 46 -3.17 -0.15 0.28
N TYR A 47 -2.10 0.01 -0.49
CA TYR A 47 -0.72 -0.17 -0.04
C TYR A 47 -0.03 1.17 -0.12
N ARG A 48 0.59 1.60 0.98
CA ARG A 48 1.24 2.90 1.10
C ARG A 48 2.64 2.73 1.66
N ILE A 49 3.66 3.25 0.97
CA ILE A 49 4.97 3.50 1.58
C ILE A 49 4.89 4.73 2.48
N GLN A 50 5.46 4.64 3.68
CA GLN A 50 5.38 5.73 4.64
C GLN A 50 6.30 6.90 4.26
N THR A 51 7.53 6.59 3.84
CA THR A 51 8.56 7.56 3.50
C THR A 51 9.13 7.25 2.13
N GLY A 52 8.49 7.78 1.09
CA GLY A 52 9.04 7.77 -0.26
C GLY A 52 10.03 8.92 -0.48
N GLN A 53 10.94 8.75 -1.44
CA GLN A 53 11.92 9.76 -1.81
C GLN A 53 11.90 9.99 -3.32
N THR A 54 12.22 11.21 -3.75
CA THR A 54 12.50 11.47 -5.17
C THR A 54 13.78 10.73 -5.60
N PRO A 55 13.78 10.04 -6.74
CA PRO A 55 14.99 9.38 -7.23
C PRO A 55 16.07 10.41 -7.57
N VAL A 56 17.30 10.13 -7.17
CA VAL A 56 18.46 10.97 -7.51
C VAL A 56 18.75 10.94 -9.01
N VAL A 57 18.69 9.75 -9.62
CA VAL A 57 18.86 9.54 -11.05
C VAL A 57 17.49 9.36 -11.69
N ARG A 58 17.08 10.29 -12.56
CA ARG A 58 15.76 10.26 -13.21
C ARG A 58 15.75 10.95 -14.57
N SER A 59 14.78 10.57 -15.41
CA SER A 59 14.51 11.22 -16.68
C SER A 59 13.88 12.61 -16.47
N PRO A 60 14.13 13.62 -17.35
CA PRO A 60 13.44 14.91 -17.28
C PRO A 60 11.91 14.78 -17.28
N LEU A 61 11.38 13.75 -17.97
CA LEU A 61 9.95 13.45 -18.02
C LEU A 61 9.35 13.10 -16.65
N HIS A 62 10.15 12.66 -15.67
CA HIS A 62 9.69 12.41 -14.30
C HIS A 62 9.09 13.67 -13.66
N ASN A 63 9.75 14.81 -13.89
CA ASN A 63 9.29 16.10 -13.38
C ASN A 63 8.07 16.60 -14.18
N GLU A 64 8.07 16.40 -15.50
CA GLU A 64 6.96 16.82 -16.38
C GLU A 64 5.64 16.11 -16.04
N TYR A 65 5.69 14.80 -15.76
CA TYR A 65 4.52 14.04 -15.30
C TYR A 65 4.22 14.21 -13.82
N GLY A 66 5.06 14.92 -13.06
CA GLY A 66 4.84 15.17 -11.64
C GLY A 66 4.88 13.92 -10.75
N PHE A 67 5.75 12.95 -11.06
CA PHE A 67 5.89 11.72 -10.28
C PHE A 67 6.36 11.95 -8.83
N ASP A 68 6.97 13.11 -8.54
CA ASP A 68 7.33 13.50 -7.17
C ASP A 68 6.11 13.67 -6.24
N ASN A 69 4.91 13.91 -6.80
CA ASN A 69 3.67 13.93 -6.02
C ASN A 69 3.24 12.52 -5.54
N PHE A 70 3.73 11.48 -6.21
CA PHE A 70 3.41 10.08 -5.89
C PHE A 70 4.70 9.25 -5.79
N PRO A 71 5.53 9.47 -4.75
CA PRO A 71 6.76 8.72 -4.56
C PRO A 71 6.52 7.20 -4.59
N ASN A 72 7.32 6.49 -5.38
CA ASN A 72 7.16 5.05 -5.64
C ASN A 72 8.35 4.20 -5.16
N GLY A 73 9.11 4.70 -4.17
CA GLY A 73 10.28 4.01 -3.63
C GLY A 73 11.13 4.92 -2.75
N MET A 74 12.32 4.44 -2.40
CA MET A 74 13.32 5.19 -1.64
C MET A 74 14.72 4.96 -2.21
N ASN A 75 15.63 5.91 -2.01
CA ASN A 75 17.02 5.74 -2.39
C ASN A 75 17.74 4.89 -1.33
N SER A 76 18.53 3.92 -1.77
CA SER A 76 19.29 3.03 -0.89
C SER A 76 20.77 3.04 -1.28
N VAL A 77 21.64 2.87 -0.29
CA VAL A 77 23.07 2.67 -0.52
C VAL A 77 23.28 1.17 -0.75
N VAL A 78 23.62 0.80 -1.98
CA VAL A 78 23.78 -0.59 -2.41
C VAL A 78 25.27 -0.92 -2.52
N ALA A 79 25.70 -2.04 -1.93
CA ALA A 79 27.04 -2.59 -2.07
C ALA A 79 26.97 -3.90 -2.87
N VAL A 80 27.77 -4.01 -3.93
CA VAL A 80 27.90 -5.24 -4.72
C VAL A 80 29.10 -6.02 -4.18
N ILE A 81 28.84 -6.95 -3.26
CA ILE A 81 29.86 -7.75 -2.57
C ILE A 81 29.28 -9.11 -2.21
N SER A 82 30.09 -10.17 -2.30
CA SER A 82 29.76 -11.47 -1.72
C SER A 82 30.39 -11.57 -0.33
N TYR A 83 29.56 -11.58 0.71
CA TYR A 83 30.07 -11.56 2.10
C TYR A 83 29.38 -12.57 3.02
N THR A 84 28.05 -12.55 3.09
CA THR A 84 27.32 -13.34 4.10
C THR A 84 27.05 -14.78 3.66
N GLY A 85 27.07 -15.05 2.35
CA GLY A 85 26.67 -16.34 1.79
C GLY A 85 25.15 -16.58 1.80
N TYR A 86 24.37 -15.59 2.23
CA TYR A 86 22.89 -15.63 2.23
C TYR A 86 22.28 -14.78 1.10
N ASP A 87 23.13 -14.26 0.21
CA ASP A 87 22.85 -13.40 -0.94
C ASP A 87 22.99 -14.13 -2.29
N MET A 88 22.84 -15.47 -2.28
CA MET A 88 22.87 -16.32 -3.48
C MET A 88 21.48 -16.44 -4.12
N ASP A 89 21.42 -16.78 -5.42
CA ASP A 89 20.19 -17.06 -6.19
C ASP A 89 19.09 -15.98 -6.04
N ASP A 90 19.44 -14.74 -6.39
CA ASP A 90 18.58 -13.54 -6.34
C ASP A 90 18.16 -13.10 -4.92
N ALA A 91 18.75 -13.66 -3.87
CA ALA A 91 18.57 -13.18 -2.50
C ALA A 91 19.30 -11.85 -2.26
N MET A 92 18.73 -11.01 -1.40
CA MET A 92 19.32 -9.73 -0.99
C MET A 92 19.33 -9.58 0.52
N ILE A 93 20.35 -8.89 1.04
CA ILE A 93 20.50 -8.63 2.48
C ILE A 93 20.18 -7.17 2.78
N LEU A 94 19.36 -6.95 3.80
CA LEU A 94 19.03 -5.62 4.31
C LEU A 94 19.73 -5.35 5.64
N ASN A 95 20.17 -4.11 5.83
CA ASN A 95 20.76 -3.68 7.09
C ASN A 95 19.69 -3.60 8.19
N LYS A 96 19.88 -4.39 9.26
CA LYS A 96 18.96 -4.45 10.41
C LYS A 96 18.73 -3.08 11.05
N SER A 97 19.79 -2.31 11.29
CA SER A 97 19.67 -0.99 11.91
C SER A 97 18.96 0.01 11.00
N SER A 98 19.09 -0.11 9.66
CA SER A 98 18.33 0.72 8.73
C SER A 98 16.83 0.38 8.76
N HIS A 99 16.50 -0.92 8.79
CA HIS A 99 15.12 -1.38 8.92
C HIS A 99 14.47 -0.89 10.22
N GLU A 100 15.17 -0.99 11.36
CA GLU A 100 14.69 -0.49 12.67
C GLU A 100 14.49 1.03 12.70
N ARG A 101 15.16 1.76 11.80
CA ARG A 101 15.00 3.21 11.61
C ARG A 101 13.93 3.58 10.57
N GLY A 102 13.16 2.61 10.07
CA GLY A 102 12.03 2.85 9.18
C GLY A 102 12.32 2.68 7.69
N PHE A 103 13.49 2.14 7.30
CA PHE A 103 13.76 1.80 5.90
C PHE A 103 12.75 0.75 5.40
N GLY A 104 12.05 1.02 4.30
CA GLY A 104 11.06 0.08 3.77
C GLY A 104 9.69 0.13 4.43
N HIS A 105 9.45 1.01 5.42
CA HIS A 105 8.21 0.95 6.19
C HIS A 105 6.97 1.30 5.34
N GLY A 106 5.97 0.44 5.40
CA GLY A 106 4.73 0.57 4.64
C GLY A 106 3.51 0.14 5.44
N THR A 107 2.35 0.66 5.06
CA THR A 107 1.07 0.42 5.72
C THR A 107 0.05 -0.09 4.71
N ILE A 108 -0.79 -1.03 5.15
CA ILE A 108 -1.88 -1.58 4.36
C ILE A 108 -3.19 -1.13 4.99
N TYR A 109 -4.01 -0.42 4.21
CA TYR A 109 -5.38 -0.08 4.60
C TYR A 109 -6.32 -1.14 4.04
N LYS A 110 -7.25 -1.62 4.85
CA LYS A 110 -8.32 -2.54 4.44
C LYS A 110 -9.64 -2.08 5.01
N VAL A 111 -10.60 -1.78 4.15
CA VAL A 111 -11.92 -1.34 4.56
C VAL A 111 -12.87 -2.53 4.57
N LYS A 112 -13.64 -2.66 5.65
CA LYS A 112 -14.73 -3.64 5.77
C LYS A 112 -16.05 -2.87 5.91
N LYS A 113 -16.98 -3.11 4.98
CA LYS A 113 -18.31 -2.53 5.05
C LYS A 113 -19.23 -3.49 5.81
N VAL A 114 -19.70 -3.05 6.97
CA VAL A 114 -20.72 -3.77 7.76
C VAL A 114 -22.08 -3.15 7.46
N SER A 115 -23.06 -3.98 7.07
CA SER A 115 -24.43 -3.55 6.78
C SER A 115 -25.41 -4.44 7.54
N LEU A 116 -26.36 -3.83 8.25
CA LEU A 116 -27.40 -4.54 8.99
C LEU A 116 -28.62 -4.92 8.13
N LYS A 117 -28.63 -4.52 6.85
CA LYS A 117 -29.69 -4.90 5.91
C LYS A 117 -29.59 -6.39 5.60
N ASP A 118 -30.70 -7.10 5.72
CA ASP A 118 -30.82 -8.45 5.21
C ASP A 118 -30.87 -8.39 3.67
N ASP A 119 -30.09 -9.22 2.98
CA ASP A 119 -30.03 -9.29 1.51
C ASP A 119 -31.34 -9.81 0.86
N SER A 120 -32.39 -10.04 1.66
CA SER A 120 -33.69 -10.49 1.17
C SER A 120 -34.43 -9.36 0.45
N ARG A 121 -34.76 -9.57 -0.83
CA ARG A 121 -35.50 -8.64 -1.71
C ARG A 121 -37.00 -8.53 -1.36
N SER A 122 -37.37 -8.62 -0.08
CA SER A 122 -38.78 -8.50 0.30
C SER A 122 -39.21 -7.03 0.30
N ARG A 123 -40.19 -6.70 -0.55
CA ARG A 123 -40.78 -5.36 -0.71
C ARG A 123 -41.83 -5.02 0.38
N THR A 124 -41.89 -5.78 1.45
CA THR A 124 -42.83 -5.53 2.55
C THR A 124 -42.28 -4.45 3.48
N ALA A 125 -43.15 -3.57 3.97
CA ALA A 125 -42.83 -2.38 4.76
C ALA A 125 -41.64 -2.59 5.72
N LYS A 126 -40.60 -1.75 5.59
CA LYS A 126 -39.34 -1.83 6.35
C LYS A 126 -39.59 -1.65 7.86
N GLN A 127 -39.90 -2.73 8.57
CA GLN A 127 -39.72 -2.77 10.02
C GLN A 127 -38.22 -2.89 10.30
N VAL A 128 -37.67 -1.98 11.11
CA VAL A 128 -36.27 -2.03 11.53
C VAL A 128 -36.12 -3.12 12.58
N THR A 129 -35.48 -4.22 12.23
CA THR A 129 -35.27 -5.39 13.13
C THR A 129 -33.92 -5.36 13.84
N LYS A 130 -32.94 -4.63 13.30
CA LYS A 130 -31.55 -4.58 13.79
C LYS A 130 -31.10 -3.13 13.91
N LEU A 131 -30.46 -2.80 15.02
CA LEU A 131 -29.90 -1.50 15.35
C LEU A 131 -28.47 -1.70 15.86
N PHE A 132 -27.61 -0.70 15.67
CA PHE A 132 -26.31 -0.66 16.34
C PHE A 132 -26.50 -0.28 17.81
N GLY A 133 -25.64 -0.83 18.68
CA GLY A 133 -25.68 -0.62 20.12
C GLY A 133 -26.00 -1.88 20.92
N PHE A 134 -25.90 -1.76 22.23
CA PHE A 134 -26.21 -2.83 23.16
C PHE A 134 -27.66 -2.74 23.65
N ALA A 135 -28.32 -3.90 23.82
CA ALA A 135 -29.68 -3.93 24.35
C ALA A 135 -29.70 -3.42 25.81
N PRO A 136 -30.64 -2.54 26.19
CA PRO A 136 -30.80 -2.11 27.58
C PRO A 136 -31.16 -3.33 28.43
N ASN A 137 -30.29 -3.68 29.37
CA ASN A 137 -30.34 -4.88 30.23
C ASN A 137 -29.88 -6.21 29.57
N GLY A 138 -29.31 -6.16 28.37
CA GLY A 138 -28.67 -7.32 27.75
C GLY A 138 -27.34 -7.67 28.41
N PHE A 139 -27.04 -8.96 28.58
CA PHE A 139 -25.70 -9.38 28.99
C PHE A 139 -24.70 -9.11 27.87
N VAL A 140 -23.75 -8.20 28.12
CA VAL A 140 -22.63 -7.92 27.20
C VAL A 140 -21.38 -8.57 27.75
N LYS A 141 -20.73 -9.42 26.95
CA LYS A 141 -19.44 -10.03 27.30
C LYS A 141 -18.39 -8.93 27.51
N GLY A 142 -17.54 -9.10 28.53
CA GLY A 142 -16.48 -8.13 28.86
C GLY A 142 -15.49 -7.87 27.70
N GLU A 143 -15.22 -8.88 26.89
CA GLU A 143 -14.36 -8.75 25.69
C GLU A 143 -14.89 -7.71 24.70
N TYR A 144 -16.21 -7.67 24.46
CA TYR A 144 -16.80 -6.72 23.53
C TYR A 144 -16.81 -5.30 24.07
N ARG A 145 -16.94 -5.11 25.39
CA ARG A 145 -16.79 -3.80 26.02
C ARG A 145 -15.37 -3.23 25.93
N SER A 146 -14.36 -4.07 25.68
CA SER A 146 -12.98 -3.60 25.48
C SER A 146 -12.69 -3.12 24.05
N MET A 147 -13.55 -3.50 23.09
CA MET A 147 -13.35 -3.20 21.67
C MET A 147 -14.40 -2.25 21.08
N LEU A 148 -15.62 -2.24 21.64
CA LEU A 148 -16.77 -1.50 21.14
C LEU A 148 -17.20 -0.44 22.17
N ASP A 149 -17.53 0.75 21.69
CA ASP A 149 -18.08 1.85 22.48
C ASP A 149 -19.58 1.64 22.77
N GLU A 150 -20.20 2.53 23.55
CA GLU A 150 -21.60 2.41 23.98
C GLU A 150 -22.61 2.35 22.82
N ASP A 151 -22.27 2.96 21.68
CA ASP A 151 -23.06 2.94 20.45
C ASP A 151 -22.87 1.66 19.61
N GLY A 152 -21.99 0.76 20.05
CA GLY A 152 -21.72 -0.53 19.44
C GLY A 152 -20.76 -0.47 18.24
N LEU A 153 -19.97 0.61 18.10
CA LEU A 153 -18.92 0.76 17.10
C LEU A 153 -17.51 0.66 17.68
#